data_AF-A0A520I9V0-F1
#
_entry.id   AF-A0A520I9V0-F1
#
_cell.length_a   1.000
_cell.length_b   1.000
_cell.length_c   1.000
_cell.angle_alpha   90.00
_cell.angle_beta   90.00
_cell.angle_gamma   90.00
#
_symmetry.space_group_name_H-M   'P 1'
#
loop_
_entity.id
_entity.type
_entity.pdbx_description
1 polymer ?
#
loop_
_entity_poly.entity_id
_entity_poly.type
_entity_poly.pdbx_seq_one_letter_code
_entity_poly.pdbx_strand_id
1 'polypeptide(L)'
;PGLAAHDCVNYRLLGGGGLLPWEFSIDGRETRMKVPGQLIVTDEVLAAAATRAGAGLGYMMEHDVADEIAEGTLVQVLAEFCTPYPGCRLYYPDRRVSPALRALIDALRWESG
;
A
#
# COMPACT_ATOMS: atom_id res chain seq x y z
N PRO A 1 13.34 18.28 -3.96
CA PRO A 1 13.94 17.99 -2.63
C PRO A 1 13.16 16.91 -1.86
N GLY A 2 12.65 15.91 -2.59
CA GLY A 2 11.66 14.95 -2.09
C GLY A 2 12.25 13.82 -1.24
N LEU A 3 11.50 12.72 -1.13
CA LEU A 3 11.72 11.50 -0.31
C LEU A 3 13.19 11.10 -0.04
N ALA A 4 14.11 11.37 -0.96
CA ALA A 4 15.55 11.19 -0.78
C ALA A 4 16.15 11.86 0.48
N ALA A 5 15.51 12.90 1.03
CA ALA A 5 15.96 13.61 2.23
C ALA A 5 15.26 13.16 3.54
N HIS A 6 14.40 12.14 3.48
CA HIS A 6 13.61 11.69 4.62
C HIS A 6 13.98 10.25 5.01
N ASP A 7 13.96 9.97 6.31
CA ASP A 7 13.96 8.59 6.78
C ASP A 7 12.64 7.93 6.34
N CYS A 8 12.76 6.82 5.61
CA CYS A 8 11.62 6.05 5.13
C CYS A 8 11.64 4.63 5.72
N VAL A 9 10.46 4.14 6.08
CA VAL A 9 10.22 2.76 6.50
C VAL A 9 9.89 1.94 5.25
N ASN A 10 10.78 1.03 4.89
CA ASN A 10 10.66 0.22 3.68
C ASN A 10 10.11 -1.18 4.01
N TYR A 11 9.22 -1.68 3.15
CA TYR A 11 8.70 -3.05 3.25
C TYR A 11 9.43 -3.98 2.28
N ARG A 12 9.81 -5.18 2.74
CA ARG A 12 10.47 -6.20 1.93
C ARG A 12 9.48 -7.27 1.49
N LEU A 13 9.41 -7.48 0.18
CA LEU A 13 8.52 -8.46 -0.43
C LEU A 13 9.02 -9.90 -0.21
N LEU A 14 8.22 -10.69 0.51
CA LEU A 14 8.45 -12.12 0.70
C LEU A 14 8.23 -12.84 -0.64
N GLY A 15 9.25 -13.53 -1.16
CA GLY A 15 9.21 -14.28 -2.42
C GLY A 15 10.03 -13.69 -3.57
N GLY A 16 10.35 -12.39 -3.54
CA GLY A 16 11.15 -11.72 -4.58
C GLY A 16 12.42 -11.01 -4.08
N GLY A 17 12.59 -10.86 -2.75
CA GLY A 17 13.77 -10.29 -2.11
C GLY A 17 13.95 -8.76 -2.24
N GLY A 18 13.21 -8.13 -3.15
CA GLY A 18 13.17 -6.68 -3.35
C GLY A 18 12.34 -5.93 -2.29
N LEU A 19 12.54 -4.62 -2.25
CA LEU A 19 11.65 -3.72 -1.50
C LEU A 19 10.40 -3.44 -2.33
N LEU A 20 9.27 -3.29 -1.65
CA LEU A 20 8.04 -2.76 -2.26
C LEU A 20 8.36 -1.36 -2.80
N PRO A 21 8.26 -1.13 -4.12
CA PRO A 21 8.42 0.21 -4.65
C PRO A 21 7.29 1.10 -4.16
N TRP A 22 7.60 2.35 -3.85
CA TRP A 22 6.59 3.36 -3.61
C TRP A 22 6.04 3.79 -4.96
N GLU A 23 4.72 3.76 -5.14
CA GLU A 23 4.07 4.02 -6.42
C GLU A 23 3.30 5.33 -6.34
N PHE A 24 3.56 6.22 -7.30
CA PHE A 24 2.97 7.55 -7.38
C PHE A 24 2.50 7.82 -8.82
N SER A 25 1.53 8.70 -9.00
CA SER A 25 1.17 9.27 -10.29
C SER A 25 1.69 10.70 -10.38
N ILE A 26 2.66 10.94 -11.26
CA ILE A 26 3.24 12.26 -11.50
C ILE A 26 2.98 12.61 -12.96
N ASP A 27 2.32 13.75 -13.20
CA ASP A 27 1.91 14.19 -14.54
C ASP A 27 1.12 13.11 -15.32
N GLY A 28 0.27 12.36 -14.61
CA GLY A 28 -0.55 11.28 -15.17
C GLY A 28 0.23 10.00 -15.51
N ARG A 29 1.48 9.87 -15.06
CA ARG A 29 2.31 8.68 -15.26
C ARG A 29 2.62 7.98 -13.94
N GLU A 30 2.38 6.67 -13.91
CA GLU A 30 2.81 5.81 -12.81
C GLU A 30 4.35 5.83 -12.71
N THR A 31 4.83 6.22 -11.55
CA THR A 31 6.24 6.33 -11.20
C THR A 31 6.51 5.44 -10.00
N ARG A 32 7.43 4.50 -10.17
CA ARG A 32 7.86 3.58 -9.11
C ARG A 32 9.21 4.03 -8.57
N MET A 33 9.26 4.28 -7.27
CA MET A 33 10.44 4.82 -6.62
C MET A 33 10.99 3.82 -5.60
N LYS A 34 12.31 3.64 -5.64
CA LYS A 34 13.05 3.06 -4.51
C LYS A 34 13.49 4.22 -3.63
N VAL A 35 12.91 4.31 -2.44
CA VAL A 35 13.24 5.38 -1.50
C VAL A 35 14.40 4.92 -0.60
N PRO A 36 15.40 5.78 -0.33
CA PRO A 36 16.39 5.49 0.69
C PRO A 36 15.68 5.42 2.06
N GLY A 37 16.16 4.57 2.95
CA GLY A 37 15.56 4.42 4.27
C GLY A 37 16.43 3.55 5.17
N GLN A 38 16.45 3.88 6.46
CA GLN A 38 17.28 3.20 7.46
C GLN A 38 16.62 1.95 8.03
N LEU A 39 15.29 1.83 7.89
CA LEU A 39 14.51 0.73 8.41
C LEU A 39 13.88 -0.08 7.26
N ILE A 40 14.11 -1.39 7.28
CA ILE A 40 13.46 -2.34 6.37
C ILE A 40 12.78 -3.40 7.22
N VAL A 41 11.47 -3.54 7.03
CA VAL A 41 10.62 -4.52 7.72
C VAL A 41 10.04 -5.53 6.73
N THR A 42 9.56 -6.66 7.23
CA THR A 42 8.94 -7.73 6.43
C THR A 42 7.46 -7.94 6.79
N ASP A 43 6.91 -7.05 7.61
CA ASP A 43 5.57 -7.14 8.17
C ASP A 43 4.91 -5.76 8.09
N GLU A 44 3.69 -5.70 7.55
CA GLU A 44 2.97 -4.44 7.31
C GLU A 44 2.51 -3.77 8.61
N VAL A 45 2.13 -4.57 9.61
CA VAL A 45 1.75 -4.08 10.94
C VAL A 45 2.96 -3.44 11.62
N LEU A 46 4.13 -4.04 11.48
CA LEU A 46 5.39 -3.47 11.97
C LEU A 46 5.78 -2.19 11.22
N ALA A 47 5.55 -2.11 9.90
CA ALA A 47 5.80 -0.90 9.13
C ALA A 47 4.95 0.28 9.65
N ALA A 48 3.66 0.02 9.88
CA ALA A 48 2.74 1.01 10.40
C ALA A 48 3.08 1.40 11.85
N ALA A 49 3.39 0.42 12.72
CA ALA A 49 3.83 0.68 14.09
C ALA A 49 5.12 1.53 14.16
N ALA A 50 6.11 1.25 13.30
CA ALA A 50 7.33 2.05 13.23
C ALA A 50 7.06 3.48 12.76
N THR A 51 6.15 3.66 11.79
CA THR A 51 5.72 4.98 11.30
C THR A 51 5.03 5.76 12.41
N ARG A 52 4.10 5.14 13.15
CA ARG A 52 3.44 5.71 14.33
C ARG A 52 4.43 6.11 15.44
N ALA A 53 5.50 5.34 15.60
CA ALA A 53 6.57 5.62 16.56
C ALA A 53 7.55 6.72 16.09
N GLY A 54 7.36 7.30 14.90
CA GLY A 54 8.20 8.38 14.37
C GLY A 54 9.52 7.91 13.74
N ALA A 55 9.62 6.63 13.34
CA ALA A 55 10.83 6.11 12.70
C ALA A 55 11.07 6.65 11.27
N GLY A 56 10.08 7.31 10.68
CA GLY A 56 10.16 7.89 9.34
C GLY A 56 8.81 7.89 8.62
N LEU A 57 8.84 8.20 7.32
CA LEU A 57 7.69 8.11 6.42
C LEU A 57 7.41 6.64 6.07
N GLY A 58 6.14 6.24 6.13
CA GLY A 58 5.70 4.91 5.70
C GLY A 58 4.84 4.96 4.44
N TYR A 59 4.81 3.84 3.71
CA TYR A 59 3.93 3.62 2.56
C TYR A 59 3.11 2.35 2.81
N MET A 60 1.80 2.52 3.02
CA MET A 60 0.86 1.48 3.43
C MET A 60 -0.56 1.81 2.91
N MET A 61 -1.51 0.89 3.08
CA MET A 61 -2.88 1.15 2.65
C MET A 61 -3.56 2.13 3.62
N GLU A 62 -4.43 3.00 3.08
CA GLU A 62 -5.13 4.02 3.88
C GLU A 62 -5.94 3.41 5.03
N HIS A 63 -6.58 2.27 4.79
CA HIS A 63 -7.39 1.59 5.81
C HIS A 63 -6.57 1.09 7.02
N ASP A 64 -5.26 0.92 6.89
CA ASP A 64 -4.39 0.49 7.99
C ASP A 64 -4.12 1.61 9.00
N VAL A 65 -4.34 2.87 8.59
CA VAL A 65 -4.00 4.10 9.33
C VAL A 65 -5.10 5.16 9.32
N ALA A 66 -6.32 4.79 8.92
CA ALA A 66 -7.42 5.72 8.72
C ALA A 66 -7.80 6.45 10.01
N ASP A 67 -7.82 5.74 11.14
CA ASP A 67 -8.14 6.30 12.45
C ASP A 67 -7.09 7.34 12.88
N GLU A 68 -5.80 7.03 12.72
CA GLU A 68 -4.72 7.95 13.07
C GLU A 68 -4.67 9.20 12.19
N ILE A 69 -5.04 9.06 10.91
CA ILE A 69 -5.19 10.22 10.01
C ILE A 69 -6.37 11.09 10.46
N ALA A 70 -7.50 10.47 10.81
CA ALA A 70 -8.68 11.19 11.28
C ALA A 70 -8.43 11.91 12.62
N GLU A 71 -7.66 11.28 13.51
CA GLU A 71 -7.23 11.85 14.80
C GLU A 71 -6.11 12.88 14.66
N GLY A 72 -5.44 12.93 13.51
CA GLY A 72 -4.30 13.82 13.25
C GLY A 72 -2.99 13.38 13.92
N THR A 73 -2.93 12.15 14.43
CA THR A 73 -1.70 11.55 15.00
C THR A 73 -0.77 11.04 13.89
N LEU A 74 -1.33 10.75 12.70
CA LEU A 74 -0.60 10.62 11.45
C LEU A 74 -1.07 11.67 10.45
N VAL A 75 -0.17 12.08 9.55
CA VAL A 75 -0.47 13.03 8.48
C VAL A 75 -0.11 12.39 7.16
N GLN A 76 -1.07 12.34 6.24
CA GLN A 76 -0.81 11.93 4.86
C GLN A 76 -0.02 13.02 4.15
N VAL A 77 1.15 12.65 3.63
CA VAL A 77 1.98 13.52 2.77
C VAL A 77 1.94 13.02 1.33
N LEU A 78 2.25 13.90 0.38
CA LEU A 78 2.28 13.57 -1.05
C LEU A 78 0.93 13.08 -1.61
N ALA A 79 -0.19 13.43 -0.95
CA ALA A 79 -1.53 12.95 -1.29
C ALA A 79 -1.92 13.22 -2.76
N GLU A 80 -1.45 14.34 -3.33
CA GLU A 80 -1.69 14.71 -4.73
C GLU A 80 -1.11 13.71 -5.75
N PHE A 81 -0.11 12.92 -5.33
CA PHE A 81 0.54 11.91 -6.17
C PHE A 81 0.04 10.50 -5.89
N CYS A 82 -0.79 10.31 -4.87
CA CYS A 82 -1.33 8.99 -4.51
C CYS A 82 -2.53 8.66 -5.41
N THR A 83 -2.47 7.51 -6.08
CA THR A 83 -3.60 7.05 -6.90
C THR A 83 -4.54 6.23 -6.03
N PRO A 84 -5.88 6.35 -6.18
CA PRO A 84 -6.81 5.47 -5.49
C PRO A 84 -6.48 4.00 -5.74
N TYR A 85 -6.50 3.18 -4.69
CA TYR A 85 -6.28 1.76 -4.82
C TYR A 85 -7.41 1.15 -5.67
N PRO A 86 -7.12 0.46 -6.79
CA PRO A 86 -8.15 -0.04 -7.71
C PRO A 86 -8.95 -1.23 -7.14
N GLY A 87 -8.72 -1.60 -5.88
CA GLY A 87 -9.37 -2.69 -5.19
C GLY A 87 -8.70 -4.05 -5.41
N CYS A 88 -9.13 -5.00 -4.59
CA CYS A 88 -8.67 -6.39 -4.66
C CYS A 88 -9.23 -7.08 -5.92
N ARG A 89 -8.42 -7.96 -6.52
CA ARG A 89 -8.84 -8.81 -7.63
C ARG A 89 -8.75 -10.27 -7.22
N LEU A 90 -9.77 -11.05 -7.56
CA LEU A 90 -9.74 -12.51 -7.37
C LEU A 90 -8.98 -13.16 -8.52
N TYR A 91 -7.85 -13.80 -8.22
CA TYR A 91 -7.09 -14.59 -9.19
C TYR A 91 -7.46 -16.07 -9.08
N TYR A 92 -7.78 -16.70 -10.21
CA TYR A 92 -8.00 -18.13 -10.32
C TYR A 92 -7.46 -18.63 -11.68
N PRO A 93 -6.78 -19.78 -11.72
CA PRO A 93 -5.96 -20.17 -12.87
C PRO A 93 -6.75 -20.64 -14.10
N ASP A 94 -7.96 -21.16 -13.92
CA ASP A 94 -8.82 -21.66 -15.00
C ASP A 94 -9.87 -20.62 -15.41
N ARG A 95 -10.11 -20.47 -16.71
CA ARG A 95 -11.20 -19.61 -17.23
C ARG A 95 -12.59 -20.20 -16.97
N ARG A 96 -12.70 -21.48 -16.65
CA ARG A 96 -13.97 -22.14 -16.31
C ARG A 96 -14.44 -21.73 -14.92
N VAL A 97 -15.53 -20.97 -14.89
CA VAL A 97 -16.19 -20.59 -13.64
C VAL A 97 -17.26 -21.61 -13.29
N SER A 98 -17.01 -22.45 -12.28
CA SER A 98 -18.01 -23.37 -11.73
C SER A 98 -19.13 -22.60 -11.02
N PRO A 99 -20.30 -23.22 -10.79
CA PRO A 99 -21.37 -22.57 -10.00
C PRO A 99 -20.92 -22.13 -8.61
N ALA A 100 -20.08 -22.93 -7.93
CA ALA A 100 -19.52 -22.58 -6.63
C ALA A 100 -18.56 -21.39 -6.71
N LEU A 101 -17.68 -21.34 -7.72
CA LEU A 101 -16.77 -20.21 -7.92
C LEU A 101 -17.55 -18.93 -8.28
N ARG A 102 -18.62 -19.05 -9.07
CA ARG A 102 -19.49 -17.91 -9.38
C ARG A 102 -20.16 -17.36 -8.11
N ALA A 103 -20.74 -18.23 -7.29
CA ALA A 103 -21.33 -17.83 -6.01
C ALA A 103 -20.30 -17.12 -5.09
N LEU A 104 -19.06 -17.62 -5.05
CA LEU A 104 -17.98 -16.97 -4.31
C LEU A 104 -17.61 -15.60 -4.89
N ILE A 105 -17.45 -15.51 -6.21
CA ILE A 105 -17.17 -14.24 -6.91
C ILE A 105 -18.25 -13.21 -6.60
N ASP A 106 -19.51 -13.60 -6.67
CA ASP A 106 -20.63 -12.69 -6.43
C ASP A 106 -20.70 -12.29 -4.94
N ALA A 107 -20.41 -13.21 -4.01
CA ALA A 107 -20.36 -12.92 -2.58
C ALA A 107 -19.19 -12.02 -2.16
N LEU A 108 -18.05 -12.10 -2.85
CA LEU A 108 -16.85 -11.30 -2.58
C LEU A 108 -16.76 -10.03 -3.43
N ARG A 109 -17.69 -9.82 -4.36
CA ARG A 109 -17.68 -8.64 -5.22
C ARG A 109 -17.95 -7.42 -4.34
N TRP A 110 -16.97 -6.53 -4.27
CA TRP A 110 -17.18 -5.22 -3.68
C TRP A 110 -18.10 -4.42 -4.60
N GLU A 111 -19.29 -4.07 -4.12
CA GLU A 111 -20.16 -3.08 -4.75
C GLU A 111 -19.85 -1.74 -4.11
N SER A 112 -19.37 -0.78 -4.91
CA SER A 112 -19.14 0.59 -4.45
C SER A 112 -20.49 1.22 -4.10
N GLY A 113 -20.88 1.16 -2.83
CA GLY A 113 -21.95 1.98 -2.25
C GLY A 113 -21.40 3.32 -1.84
#